data_AF-A0A962TKM2-F1
#
_entry.id   AF-A0A962TKM2-F1
#
_cell.length_a   1.000
_cell.length_b   1.000
_cell.length_c   1.000
_cell.angle_alpha   90.00
_cell.angle_beta   90.00
_cell.angle_gamma   90.00
#
_symmetry.space_group_name_H-M   'P 1'
#
loop_
_entity.id
_entity.type
_entity.pdbx_description
1 polymer ?
#
loop_
_entity_poly.entity_id
_entity_poly.type
_entity_poly.pdbx_seq_one_letter_code
_entity_poly.pdbx_strand_id
1 'polypeptide(L)'
;MNSWQITSMIVLLGIAMIMGGGGWLLLRYSRQRKHIIEERLLAIKRAAADKAAADKAAADKAAADKAAITRAAAERLAAKRAAVEKAINEKAAAEKAAVEQAIAEWAAAEQAEAERARQQRVSEDRRETQASEERLRAVEDAIAEWVEAEREGKQLAVPAPGQLHSKTTSHVGAVHQQVRSTAERVEKEVHDLEFIKNRIEADVDFLPIEFQQTIDDWKAGKVLRRRTFEDLKLKFRYKAYSIEDGYEMFYLYNEWLSQQRQKLRVFIRLLGTHVDKSESIQAAIEQAEYVEREKYLEMDVDVIFTLRDIRAILEKLIGMETILKDLEAVCRKRSEQIISPSWEARGSL
;
A
#
# COMPACT_ATOMS: atom_id res chain seq x y z
N MET A 1 35.74 108.57 -79.28
CA MET A 1 36.02 107.90 -77.99
C MET A 1 37.38 107.22 -78.10
N ASN A 2 38.34 107.53 -77.23
CA ASN A 2 39.74 107.11 -77.40
C ASN A 2 39.91 105.58 -77.29
N SER A 3 40.73 105.01 -78.17
CA SER A 3 41.02 103.56 -78.30
C SER A 3 41.39 102.87 -76.96
N TRP A 4 41.99 103.62 -76.03
CA TRP A 4 42.44 103.14 -74.71
C TRP A 4 41.31 102.86 -73.70
N GLN A 5 40.13 103.47 -73.86
CA GLN A 5 38.99 103.19 -72.97
C GLN A 5 38.21 101.94 -73.37
N ILE A 6 38.22 101.60 -74.66
CA ILE A 6 37.47 100.45 -75.20
C ILE A 6 38.15 99.14 -74.77
N THR A 7 39.49 99.08 -74.79
CA THR A 7 40.25 97.91 -74.33
C THR A 7 40.07 97.66 -72.83
N SER A 8 40.04 98.71 -72.01
CA SER A 8 39.83 98.59 -70.56
C SER A 8 38.43 98.06 -70.20
N MET A 9 37.38 98.49 -70.92
CA MET A 9 36.03 97.95 -70.72
C MET A 9 35.90 96.48 -71.12
N ILE A 10 36.58 96.05 -72.18
CA ILE A 10 36.55 94.64 -72.63
C ILE A 10 37.22 93.72 -71.59
N VAL A 11 38.33 94.16 -71.00
CA VAL A 11 39.02 93.40 -69.94
C VAL A 11 38.17 93.28 -68.68
N LEU A 12 37.51 94.37 -68.25
CA LEU A 12 36.61 94.34 -67.09
C LEU A 12 35.38 93.45 -67.32
N LEU A 13 34.81 93.47 -68.53
CA LEU A 13 33.73 92.55 -68.91
C LEU A 13 34.19 91.08 -68.91
N GLY A 14 35.41 90.81 -69.38
CA GLY A 14 36.01 89.47 -69.33
C GLY A 14 36.16 88.95 -67.89
N ILE A 15 36.69 89.78 -66.99
CA ILE A 15 36.85 89.43 -65.56
C ILE A 15 35.49 89.22 -64.89
N ALA A 16 34.51 90.06 -65.17
CA ALA A 16 33.15 89.91 -64.65
C ALA A 16 32.48 88.61 -65.13
N MET A 17 32.69 88.21 -66.39
CA MET A 17 32.20 86.93 -66.91
C MET A 17 32.88 85.73 -66.24
N ILE A 18 34.18 85.79 -65.98
CA ILE A 18 34.92 84.70 -65.32
C ILE A 18 34.48 84.56 -63.86
N MET A 19 34.33 85.68 -63.13
CA MET A 19 33.85 85.69 -61.74
C MET A 19 32.39 85.23 -61.63
N GLY A 20 31.52 85.68 -62.54
CA GLY A 20 30.13 85.24 -62.61
C GLY A 20 29.99 83.78 -62.99
N GLY A 21 30.78 83.30 -63.96
CA GLY A 21 30.83 81.90 -64.37
C GLY A 21 31.36 80.98 -63.27
N GLY A 22 32.42 81.38 -62.57
CA GLY A 22 32.98 80.64 -61.44
C GLY A 22 32.02 80.55 -60.25
N GLY A 23 31.35 81.67 -59.91
CA GLY A 23 30.31 81.69 -58.88
C GLY A 23 29.12 80.81 -59.23
N TRP A 24 28.65 80.86 -60.48
CA TRP A 24 27.56 80.01 -60.97
C TRP A 24 27.95 78.51 -60.97
N LEU A 25 29.18 78.17 -61.34
CA LEU A 25 29.68 76.79 -61.34
C LEU A 25 29.75 76.22 -59.92
N LEU A 26 30.24 77.00 -58.94
CA LEU A 26 30.28 76.60 -57.52
C LEU A 26 28.87 76.43 -56.93
N LEU A 27 27.95 77.34 -57.26
CA LEU A 27 26.55 77.24 -56.83
C LEU A 27 25.86 76.01 -57.45
N ARG A 28 26.13 75.73 -58.73
CA ARG A 28 25.65 74.53 -59.42
C ARG A 28 26.24 73.26 -58.84
N TYR A 29 27.54 73.24 -58.56
CA TYR A 29 28.24 72.10 -57.97
C TYR A 29 27.78 71.79 -56.55
N SER A 30 27.59 72.82 -55.72
CA SER A 30 27.05 72.67 -54.36
C SER A 30 25.60 72.19 -54.35
N ARG A 31 24.76 72.69 -55.27
CA ARG A 31 23.37 72.22 -55.43
C ARG A 31 23.33 70.75 -55.88
N GLN A 32 24.18 70.37 -56.83
CA GLN A 32 24.28 68.99 -57.31
C GLN A 32 24.78 68.04 -56.22
N ARG A 33 25.76 68.45 -55.40
CA ARG A 33 26.20 67.65 -54.24
C ARG A 33 25.11 67.46 -53.19
N LYS A 34 24.29 68.48 -52.92
CA LYS A 34 23.17 68.36 -51.98
C LYS A 34 22.16 67.31 -52.46
N HIS A 35 21.78 67.34 -53.74
CA HIS A 35 20.89 66.32 -54.30
C HIS A 35 21.48 64.91 -54.20
N ILE A 36 22.77 64.72 -54.50
CA ILE A 36 23.43 63.41 -54.39
C ILE A 36 23.44 62.92 -52.93
N ILE A 37 23.65 63.81 -51.96
CA ILE A 37 23.67 63.44 -50.53
C ILE A 37 22.25 63.09 -50.05
N GLU A 38 21.24 63.86 -50.45
CA GLU A 38 19.83 63.59 -50.12
C GLU A 38 19.36 62.25 -50.72
N GLU A 39 19.69 61.98 -51.99
CA GLU A 39 19.39 60.70 -52.63
C GLU A 39 20.09 59.52 -51.93
N ARG A 40 21.35 59.69 -51.53
CA ARG A 40 22.08 58.66 -50.76
C ARG A 40 21.47 58.44 -49.39
N LEU A 41 21.05 59.49 -48.69
CA LEU A 41 20.39 59.38 -47.39
C LEU A 41 19.03 58.67 -47.50
N LEU A 42 18.27 58.97 -48.56
CA LEU A 42 17.01 58.28 -48.84
C LEU A 42 17.25 56.80 -49.19
N ALA A 43 18.27 56.49 -49.98
CA ALA A 43 18.64 55.11 -50.31
C ALA A 43 19.05 54.31 -49.06
N ILE A 44 19.85 54.89 -48.16
CA ILE A 44 20.26 54.27 -46.90
C ILE A 44 19.04 54.05 -45.99
N LYS A 45 18.14 55.03 -45.87
CA LYS A 45 16.91 54.89 -45.08
C LYS A 45 15.99 53.79 -45.61
N ARG A 46 15.83 53.68 -46.93
CA ARG A 46 15.06 52.59 -47.56
C ARG A 46 15.69 51.23 -47.29
N ALA A 47 17.00 51.09 -47.51
CA ALA A 47 17.70 49.83 -47.22
C ALA A 47 17.61 49.40 -45.74
N ALA A 48 17.66 50.36 -44.81
CA ALA A 48 17.49 50.07 -43.39
C ALA A 48 16.05 49.64 -43.05
N ALA A 49 15.04 50.29 -43.66
CA ALA A 49 13.64 49.92 -43.49
C ALA A 49 13.33 48.53 -44.07
N ASP A 50 13.85 48.23 -45.27
CA ASP A 50 13.66 46.93 -45.92
C ASP A 50 14.31 45.80 -45.12
N LYS A 51 15.51 46.03 -44.57
CA LYS A 51 16.18 45.06 -43.69
C LYS A 51 15.39 44.80 -42.41
N ALA A 52 14.88 45.86 -41.77
CA ALA A 52 14.05 45.72 -40.58
C ALA A 52 12.72 44.99 -40.86
N ALA A 53 12.11 45.21 -42.02
CA ALA A 53 10.91 44.49 -42.45
C ALA A 53 11.20 43.00 -42.71
N ALA A 54 12.33 42.69 -43.35
CA ALA A 54 12.76 41.31 -43.60
C ALA A 54 13.08 40.55 -42.30
N ASP A 55 13.79 41.18 -41.37
CA ASP A 55 14.13 40.59 -40.07
C ASP A 55 12.86 40.31 -39.24
N LYS A 56 11.88 41.22 -39.26
CA LYS A 56 10.59 41.02 -38.60
C LYS A 56 9.81 39.85 -39.21
N ALA A 57 9.74 39.77 -40.54
CA ALA A 57 9.06 38.67 -41.22
C ALA A 57 9.72 37.30 -40.94
N ALA A 58 11.05 37.25 -40.83
CA ALA A 58 11.78 36.04 -40.46
C ALA A 58 11.50 35.62 -39.02
N ALA A 59 11.44 36.57 -38.09
CA ALA A 59 11.13 36.31 -36.68
C ALA A 59 9.69 35.80 -36.49
N ASP A 60 8.71 36.41 -37.17
CA ASP A 60 7.30 36.00 -37.11
C ASP A 60 7.11 34.58 -37.67
N LYS A 61 7.80 34.23 -38.77
CA LYS A 61 7.76 32.88 -39.33
C LYS A 61 8.35 31.84 -38.38
N ALA A 62 9.49 32.14 -37.74
CA ALA A 62 10.09 31.23 -36.76
C ALA A 62 9.21 31.02 -35.51
N ALA A 63 8.48 32.05 -35.08
CA ALA A 63 7.53 31.93 -33.98
C ALA A 63 6.31 31.06 -34.35
N ALA A 64 5.78 31.22 -35.57
CA ALA A 64 4.68 30.41 -36.08
C ALA A 64 5.06 28.93 -36.21
N ASP A 65 6.25 28.62 -36.74
CA ASP A 65 6.72 27.24 -36.89
C ASP A 65 6.91 26.55 -35.54
N LYS A 66 7.45 27.26 -34.54
CA LYS A 66 7.57 26.72 -33.16
C LYS A 66 6.20 26.42 -32.54
N ALA A 67 5.21 27.29 -32.75
CA ALA A 67 3.85 27.08 -32.23
C ALA A 67 3.13 25.89 -32.91
N ALA A 68 3.41 25.63 -34.20
CA ALA A 68 2.85 24.48 -34.90
C ALA A 68 3.44 23.15 -34.39
N ILE A 69 4.77 23.12 -34.14
CA ILE A 69 5.45 21.91 -33.62
C ILE A 69 4.97 21.57 -32.20
N THR A 70 4.79 22.56 -31.32
CA THR A 70 4.33 22.32 -29.95
C THR A 70 2.89 21.82 -29.91
N ARG A 71 1.99 22.35 -30.75
CA ARG A 71 0.62 21.84 -30.88
C ARG A 71 0.58 20.39 -31.37
N ALA A 72 1.35 20.06 -32.41
CA ALA A 72 1.40 18.70 -32.93
C ALA A 72 1.97 17.68 -31.90
N ALA A 73 2.92 18.10 -31.07
CA ALA A 73 3.45 17.28 -29.99
C ALA A 73 2.41 17.06 -28.87
N ALA A 74 1.66 18.09 -28.50
CA ALA A 74 0.60 18.01 -27.49
C ALA A 74 -0.55 17.09 -27.93
N GLU A 75 -0.99 17.18 -29.19
CA GLU A 75 -2.03 16.31 -29.75
C GLU A 75 -1.61 14.83 -29.78
N ARG A 76 -0.35 14.54 -30.15
CA ARG A 76 0.19 13.16 -30.13
C ARG A 76 0.23 12.58 -28.72
N LEU A 77 0.55 13.39 -27.72
CA LEU A 77 0.54 12.95 -26.32
C LEU A 77 -0.87 12.68 -25.81
N ALA A 78 -1.85 13.54 -26.16
CA ALA A 78 -3.24 13.34 -25.81
C ALA A 78 -3.81 12.06 -26.43
N ALA A 79 -3.55 11.81 -27.72
CA ALA A 79 -3.99 10.60 -28.41
C ALA A 79 -3.38 9.31 -27.80
N LYS A 80 -2.10 9.33 -27.40
CA LYS A 80 -1.46 8.19 -26.73
C LYS A 80 -2.07 7.90 -25.36
N ARG A 81 -2.36 8.93 -24.57
CA ARG A 81 -3.00 8.78 -23.25
C ARG A 81 -4.38 8.13 -23.37
N ALA A 82 -5.20 8.60 -24.32
CA ALA A 82 -6.53 8.03 -24.55
C ALA A 82 -6.49 6.55 -24.98
N ALA A 83 -5.50 6.14 -25.79
CA ALA A 83 -5.32 4.75 -26.18
C ALA A 83 -4.92 3.84 -25.02
N VAL A 84 -4.02 4.31 -24.13
CA VAL A 84 -3.59 3.55 -22.94
C VAL A 84 -4.73 3.40 -21.93
N GLU A 85 -5.49 4.46 -21.68
CA GLU A 85 -6.62 4.44 -20.75
C GLU A 85 -7.71 3.44 -21.19
N LYS A 86 -8.00 3.38 -22.50
CA LYS A 86 -8.94 2.40 -23.04
C LYS A 86 -8.48 0.95 -22.83
N ALA A 87 -7.19 0.68 -23.03
CA ALA A 87 -6.61 -0.66 -22.82
C ALA A 87 -6.60 -1.09 -21.35
N ILE A 88 -6.44 -0.15 -20.41
CA ILE A 88 -6.49 -0.42 -18.96
C ILE A 88 -7.92 -0.76 -18.53
N ASN A 89 -8.92 0.01 -19.02
CA ASN A 89 -10.33 -0.24 -18.70
C ASN A 89 -10.81 -1.60 -19.20
N GLU A 90 -10.38 -2.04 -20.39
CA GLU A 90 -10.72 -3.37 -20.92
C GLU A 90 -10.10 -4.50 -20.09
N LYS A 91 -8.84 -4.36 -19.63
CA LYS A 91 -8.20 -5.35 -18.75
C LYS A 91 -8.87 -5.42 -17.37
N ALA A 92 -9.23 -4.28 -16.78
CA ALA A 92 -9.90 -4.24 -15.48
C ALA A 92 -11.29 -4.90 -15.51
N ALA A 93 -12.01 -4.79 -16.63
CA ALA A 93 -13.29 -5.49 -16.80
C ALA A 93 -13.11 -7.03 -16.88
N ALA A 94 -12.07 -7.50 -17.58
CA ALA A 94 -11.77 -8.93 -17.68
C ALA A 94 -11.32 -9.54 -16.34
N GLU A 95 -10.49 -8.82 -15.56
CA GLU A 95 -10.03 -9.29 -14.25
C GLU A 95 -11.17 -9.37 -13.22
N LYS A 96 -12.12 -8.42 -13.21
CA LYS A 96 -13.30 -8.49 -12.33
C LYS A 96 -14.15 -9.73 -12.60
N ALA A 97 -14.38 -10.05 -13.88
CA ALA A 97 -15.15 -11.23 -14.25
C ALA A 97 -14.46 -12.54 -13.81
N ALA A 98 -13.13 -12.62 -13.88
CA ALA A 98 -12.37 -13.78 -13.42
C ALA A 98 -12.42 -13.95 -11.89
N VAL A 99 -12.37 -12.86 -11.14
CA VAL A 99 -12.47 -12.89 -9.66
C VAL A 99 -13.88 -13.31 -9.20
N GLU A 100 -14.94 -12.81 -9.85
CA GLU A 100 -16.32 -13.22 -9.53
C GLU A 100 -16.55 -14.72 -9.76
N GLN A 101 -15.98 -15.29 -10.84
CA GLN A 101 -16.04 -16.73 -11.08
C GLN A 101 -15.32 -17.54 -10.00
N ALA A 102 -14.11 -17.11 -9.60
CA ALA A 102 -13.35 -17.80 -8.56
C ALA A 102 -14.05 -17.78 -7.19
N ILE A 103 -14.74 -16.69 -6.84
CA ILE A 103 -15.53 -16.59 -5.59
C ILE A 103 -16.73 -17.54 -5.63
N ALA A 104 -17.42 -17.64 -6.77
CA ALA A 104 -18.55 -18.55 -6.94
C ALA A 104 -18.12 -20.03 -6.82
N GLU A 105 -16.98 -20.40 -7.41
CA GLU A 105 -16.42 -21.75 -7.30
C GLU A 105 -16.01 -22.10 -5.87
N TRP A 106 -15.38 -21.17 -5.16
CA TRP A 106 -14.98 -21.37 -3.77
C TRP A 106 -16.19 -21.55 -2.83
N ALA A 107 -17.24 -20.74 -3.02
CA ALA A 107 -18.49 -20.87 -2.24
C ALA A 107 -19.20 -22.21 -2.50
N ALA A 108 -19.18 -22.71 -3.74
CA ALA A 108 -19.74 -24.03 -4.08
C ALA A 108 -18.94 -25.18 -3.45
N ALA A 109 -17.61 -25.07 -3.40
CA ALA A 109 -16.74 -26.05 -2.75
C ALA A 109 -16.96 -26.12 -1.23
N GLU A 110 -17.09 -24.96 -0.56
CA GLU A 110 -17.34 -24.89 0.88
C GLU A 110 -18.69 -25.51 1.26
N GLN A 111 -19.74 -25.28 0.47
CA GLN A 111 -21.04 -25.90 0.68
C GLN A 111 -20.99 -27.44 0.53
N ALA A 112 -20.21 -27.94 -0.44
CA ALA A 112 -20.06 -29.38 -0.64
C ALA A 112 -19.31 -30.05 0.52
N GLU A 113 -18.30 -29.41 1.11
CA GLU A 113 -17.61 -29.93 2.29
C GLU A 113 -18.48 -29.88 3.54
N ALA A 114 -19.23 -28.79 3.75
CA ALA A 114 -20.16 -28.67 4.86
C ALA A 114 -21.25 -29.77 4.83
N GLU A 115 -21.75 -30.10 3.63
CA GLU A 115 -22.74 -31.17 3.46
C GLU A 115 -22.13 -32.56 3.74
N ARG A 116 -20.91 -32.83 3.27
CA ARG A 116 -20.20 -34.10 3.59
C ARG A 116 -19.96 -34.25 5.09
N ALA A 117 -19.58 -33.18 5.78
CA ALA A 117 -19.38 -33.20 7.23
C ALA A 117 -20.68 -33.48 7.99
N ARG A 118 -21.82 -32.93 7.52
CA ARG A 118 -23.14 -33.24 8.08
C ARG A 118 -23.53 -34.70 7.88
N GLN A 119 -23.30 -35.25 6.70
CA GLN A 119 -23.59 -36.66 6.40
C GLN A 119 -22.74 -37.62 7.25
N GLN A 120 -21.47 -37.29 7.50
CA GLN A 120 -20.60 -38.07 8.39
C GLN A 120 -21.13 -38.08 9.82
N ARG A 121 -21.50 -36.92 10.38
CA ARG A 121 -22.06 -36.83 11.74
C ARG A 121 -23.35 -37.63 11.89
N VAL A 122 -24.25 -37.57 10.92
CA VAL A 122 -25.49 -38.38 10.93
C VAL A 122 -25.18 -39.88 10.86
N SER A 123 -24.14 -40.28 10.11
CA SER A 123 -23.72 -41.69 10.06
C SER A 123 -23.09 -42.18 11.36
N GLU A 124 -22.37 -41.32 12.06
CA GLU A 124 -21.76 -41.62 13.37
C GLU A 124 -22.83 -41.73 14.45
N ASP A 125 -23.75 -40.77 14.52
CA ASP A 125 -24.88 -40.77 15.46
C ASP A 125 -25.79 -42.00 15.28
N ARG A 126 -26.01 -42.43 14.03
CA ARG A 126 -26.73 -43.69 13.75
C ARG A 126 -25.97 -44.94 14.23
N ARG A 127 -24.62 -44.95 14.16
CA ARG A 127 -23.83 -46.07 14.68
C ARG A 127 -23.81 -46.09 16.20
N GLU A 128 -23.77 -44.92 16.84
CA GLU A 128 -23.82 -44.80 18.30
C GLU A 128 -25.17 -45.25 18.85
N THR A 129 -26.27 -44.84 18.21
CA THR A 129 -27.62 -45.29 18.57
C THR A 129 -27.78 -46.81 18.39
N GLN A 130 -27.34 -47.38 17.26
CA GLN A 130 -27.35 -48.83 17.05
C GLN A 130 -26.52 -49.58 18.10
N ALA A 131 -25.31 -49.10 18.41
CA ALA A 131 -24.48 -49.69 19.46
C ALA A 131 -25.11 -49.58 20.85
N SER A 132 -25.87 -48.50 21.12
CA SER A 132 -26.60 -48.35 22.39
C SER A 132 -27.80 -49.32 22.48
N GLU A 133 -28.51 -49.55 21.38
CA GLU A 133 -29.62 -50.52 21.32
C GLU A 133 -29.12 -51.97 21.45
N GLU A 134 -28.01 -52.31 20.79
CA GLU A 134 -27.38 -53.63 20.93
C GLU A 134 -26.90 -53.90 22.35
N ARG A 135 -26.34 -52.88 23.03
CA ARG A 135 -25.97 -52.97 24.44
C ARG A 135 -27.19 -53.16 25.33
N LEU A 136 -28.28 -52.45 25.07
CA LEU A 136 -29.51 -52.60 25.84
C LEU A 136 -30.08 -54.02 25.69
N ARG A 137 -30.09 -54.57 24.47
CA ARG A 137 -30.49 -55.96 24.21
C ARG A 137 -29.59 -56.97 24.93
N ALA A 138 -28.27 -56.79 24.89
CA ALA A 138 -27.35 -57.66 25.61
C ALA A 138 -27.57 -57.62 27.14
N VAL A 139 -27.94 -56.46 27.68
CA VAL A 139 -28.32 -56.31 29.10
C VAL A 139 -29.64 -57.00 29.39
N GLU A 140 -30.65 -56.86 28.53
CA GLU A 140 -31.94 -57.54 28.67
C GLU A 140 -31.79 -59.07 28.59
N ASP A 141 -30.98 -59.57 27.66
CA ASP A 141 -30.66 -61.00 27.51
C ASP A 141 -29.91 -61.52 28.75
N ALA A 142 -28.95 -60.77 29.27
CA ALA A 142 -28.21 -61.13 30.49
C ALA A 142 -29.13 -61.15 31.74
N ILE A 143 -30.10 -60.24 31.82
CA ILE A 143 -31.11 -60.24 32.90
C ILE A 143 -32.03 -61.46 32.75
N ALA A 144 -32.45 -61.81 31.53
CA ALA A 144 -33.27 -63.00 31.29
C ALA A 144 -32.52 -64.29 31.66
N GLU A 145 -31.25 -64.41 31.26
CA GLU A 145 -30.37 -65.53 31.62
C GLU A 145 -30.16 -65.62 33.14
N TRP A 146 -29.95 -64.49 33.81
CA TRP A 146 -29.83 -64.44 35.26
C TRP A 146 -31.11 -64.88 35.98
N VAL A 147 -32.29 -64.45 35.50
CA VAL A 147 -33.60 -64.85 36.06
C VAL A 147 -33.87 -66.35 35.85
N GLU A 148 -33.47 -66.91 34.71
CA GLU A 148 -33.52 -68.35 34.45
C GLU A 148 -32.55 -69.11 35.38
N ALA A 149 -31.31 -68.63 35.55
CA ALA A 149 -30.32 -69.22 36.45
C ALA A 149 -30.74 -69.17 37.94
N GLU A 150 -31.45 -68.11 38.35
CA GLU A 150 -32.01 -67.97 39.70
C GLU A 150 -33.20 -68.93 39.91
N ARG A 151 -34.00 -69.24 38.87
CA ARG A 151 -35.04 -70.29 38.92
C ARG A 151 -34.45 -71.69 38.99
N GLU A 152 -33.29 -71.92 38.37
CA GLU A 152 -32.56 -73.20 38.43
C GLU A 152 -31.74 -73.37 39.71
N GLY A 153 -31.72 -72.37 40.61
CA GLY A 153 -31.14 -72.48 41.94
C GLY A 153 -29.61 -72.49 41.99
N LYS A 154 -28.93 -71.78 41.08
CA LYS A 154 -27.47 -71.61 41.10
C LYS A 154 -27.06 -70.14 41.23
N GLN A 155 -26.74 -69.72 42.45
CA GLN A 155 -26.04 -68.46 42.69
C GLN A 155 -24.59 -68.55 42.18
N LEU A 156 -24.22 -67.73 41.21
CA LEU A 156 -22.82 -67.45 40.86
C LEU A 156 -22.54 -65.95 40.83
N ALA A 157 -21.39 -65.62 41.40
CA ALA A 157 -20.97 -64.29 41.82
C ALA A 157 -20.69 -63.32 40.67
N VAL A 158 -20.95 -62.04 40.95
CA VAL A 158 -20.66 -60.87 40.11
C VAL A 158 -19.16 -60.73 39.85
N PRO A 159 -18.69 -60.60 38.59
CA PRO A 159 -17.39 -60.01 38.31
C PRO A 159 -17.52 -58.49 38.19
N ALA A 160 -16.63 -57.77 38.88
CA ALA A 160 -16.53 -56.32 38.84
C ALA A 160 -16.21 -55.81 37.41
N PRO A 161 -16.85 -54.74 36.91
CA PRO A 161 -16.47 -54.16 35.62
C PRO A 161 -15.26 -53.25 35.80
N GLY A 162 -14.09 -53.79 35.47
CA GLY A 162 -12.93 -53.01 35.06
C GLY A 162 -13.07 -52.55 33.61
N GLN A 163 -12.74 -51.27 33.40
CA GLN A 163 -12.40 -50.62 32.13
C GLN A 163 -13.45 -50.58 31.01
N LEU A 164 -14.06 -49.39 30.86
CA LEU A 164 -14.44 -48.85 29.56
C LEU A 164 -13.65 -47.57 29.31
N HIS A 165 -12.78 -47.64 28.29
CA HIS A 165 -12.16 -46.48 27.67
C HIS A 165 -13.26 -45.57 27.08
N SER A 166 -13.54 -44.43 27.71
CA SER A 166 -14.27 -43.35 27.07
C SER A 166 -13.27 -42.31 26.57
N LYS A 167 -13.27 -42.06 25.26
CA LYS A 167 -12.72 -40.83 24.69
C LYS A 167 -13.63 -39.68 25.10
N THR A 168 -13.55 -39.31 26.37
CA THR A 168 -13.97 -37.99 26.83
C THR A 168 -12.78 -37.10 26.52
N THR A 169 -12.85 -36.26 25.49
CA THR A 169 -11.88 -35.17 25.37
C THR A 169 -12.05 -34.35 26.65
N SER A 170 -11.15 -34.56 27.63
CA SER A 170 -11.17 -33.81 28.88
C SER A 170 -11.23 -32.32 28.55
N HIS A 171 -11.94 -31.54 29.34
CA HIS A 171 -12.04 -30.08 29.18
C HIS A 171 -10.65 -29.45 28.95
N VAL A 172 -9.65 -29.96 29.66
CA VAL A 172 -8.22 -29.59 29.55
C VAL A 172 -7.65 -29.88 28.16
N GLY A 173 -7.98 -31.03 27.56
CA GLY A 173 -7.55 -31.41 26.21
C GLY A 173 -8.10 -30.47 25.12
N ALA A 174 -9.35 -30.01 25.27
CA ALA A 174 -9.93 -29.03 24.35
C ALA A 174 -9.24 -27.66 24.47
N VAL A 175 -8.94 -27.22 25.69
CA VAL A 175 -8.17 -25.99 25.94
C VAL A 175 -6.76 -26.12 25.35
N HIS A 176 -6.09 -27.26 25.51
CA HIS A 176 -4.77 -27.52 24.93
C HIS A 176 -4.75 -27.36 23.41
N GLN A 177 -5.72 -27.96 22.72
CA GLN A 177 -5.83 -27.84 21.26
C GLN A 177 -6.06 -26.37 20.83
N GLN A 178 -6.86 -25.62 21.58
CA GLN A 178 -7.11 -24.22 21.29
C GLN A 178 -5.88 -23.33 21.55
N VAL A 179 -5.09 -23.64 22.58
CA VAL A 179 -3.79 -23.00 22.83
C VAL A 179 -2.84 -23.26 21.66
N ARG A 180 -2.76 -24.50 21.18
CA ARG A 180 -1.88 -24.87 20.05
C ARG A 180 -2.23 -24.15 18.75
N SER A 181 -3.51 -24.12 18.37
CA SER A 181 -3.96 -23.36 17.20
C SER A 181 -3.75 -21.85 17.35
N THR A 182 -3.82 -21.33 18.58
CA THR A 182 -3.48 -19.94 18.86
C THR A 182 -1.98 -19.70 18.68
N ALA A 183 -1.12 -20.62 19.12
CA ALA A 183 0.33 -20.52 18.94
C ALA A 183 0.73 -20.47 17.46
N GLU A 184 0.16 -21.34 16.63
CA GLU A 184 0.40 -21.37 15.18
C GLU A 184 -0.04 -20.06 14.52
N ARG A 185 -1.19 -19.50 14.93
CA ARG A 185 -1.65 -18.21 14.42
C ARG A 185 -0.72 -17.07 14.83
N VAL A 186 -0.34 -17.02 16.11
CA VAL A 186 0.60 -16.00 16.61
C VAL A 186 1.92 -16.07 15.87
N GLU A 187 2.42 -17.27 15.59
CA GLU A 187 3.64 -17.46 14.82
C GLU A 187 3.53 -16.89 13.40
N LYS A 188 2.44 -17.15 12.67
CA LYS A 188 2.22 -16.54 11.35
C LYS A 188 2.21 -15.00 11.43
N GLU A 189 1.54 -14.46 12.43
CA GLU A 189 1.44 -13.01 12.64
C GLU A 189 2.79 -12.36 12.99
N VAL A 190 3.66 -13.05 13.73
CA VAL A 190 5.05 -12.59 13.96
C VAL A 190 5.78 -12.41 12.63
N HIS A 191 5.73 -13.43 11.77
CA HIS A 191 6.40 -13.39 10.47
C HIS A 191 5.82 -12.31 9.55
N ASP A 192 4.50 -12.15 9.52
CA ASP A 192 3.83 -11.09 8.75
C ASP A 192 4.27 -9.70 9.22
N LEU A 193 4.31 -9.48 10.53
CA LEU A 193 4.72 -8.21 11.11
C LEU A 193 6.20 -7.89 10.84
N GLU A 194 7.09 -8.88 10.97
CA GLU A 194 8.51 -8.73 10.61
C GLU A 194 8.67 -8.41 9.13
N PHE A 195 7.91 -9.10 8.26
CA PHE A 195 7.90 -8.83 6.83
C PHE A 195 7.51 -7.37 6.55
N ILE A 196 6.43 -6.89 7.17
CA ILE A 196 5.96 -5.50 7.01
C ILE A 196 7.01 -4.50 7.47
N LYS A 197 7.59 -4.69 8.65
CA LYS A 197 8.67 -3.84 9.18
C LYS A 197 9.85 -3.77 8.21
N ASN A 198 10.38 -4.95 7.84
CA ASN A 198 11.54 -5.06 6.95
C ASN A 198 11.25 -4.44 5.58
N ARG A 199 10.00 -4.52 5.10
CA ARG A 199 9.59 -3.94 3.82
C ARG A 199 9.66 -2.41 3.84
N ILE A 200 9.13 -1.76 4.89
CA ILE A 200 9.21 -0.30 5.06
C ILE A 200 10.67 0.15 5.31
N GLU A 201 11.46 -0.70 5.97
CA GLU A 201 12.87 -0.42 6.22
C GLU A 201 13.73 -0.54 4.95
N ALA A 202 13.48 -1.52 4.09
CA ALA A 202 14.32 -1.82 2.93
C ALA A 202 13.99 -1.00 1.66
N ASP A 203 12.72 -0.71 1.38
CA ASP A 203 12.38 0.03 0.15
C ASP A 203 12.78 1.52 0.29
N VAL A 204 13.74 1.94 -0.53
CA VAL A 204 14.20 3.34 -0.69
C VAL A 204 13.40 4.05 -1.78
N ASP A 205 12.74 3.30 -2.66
CA ASP A 205 11.90 3.83 -3.72
C ASP A 205 10.49 4.12 -3.20
N PHE A 206 10.35 5.18 -2.40
CA PHE A 206 9.16 6.00 -2.56
C PHE A 206 9.32 6.72 -3.89
N LEU A 207 9.18 6.01 -5.01
CA LEU A 207 8.98 6.67 -6.29
C LEU A 207 7.83 7.67 -6.08
N PRO A 208 8.04 8.98 -6.24
CA PRO A 208 6.91 9.90 -6.29
C PRO A 208 6.28 9.75 -7.67
N ILE A 209 5.66 8.60 -7.95
CA ILE A 209 5.14 8.30 -9.27
C ILE A 209 3.75 7.67 -9.13
N GLU A 210 2.77 8.49 -9.52
CA GLU A 210 1.48 8.12 -10.14
C GLU A 210 0.31 7.65 -9.27
N PHE A 211 0.09 8.25 -8.09
CA PHE A 211 -1.16 8.01 -7.35
C PHE A 211 -1.90 9.31 -6.97
N GLN A 212 -1.79 10.39 -7.73
CA GLN A 212 -2.53 11.63 -7.44
C GLN A 212 -4.05 11.38 -7.43
N GLN A 213 -4.54 10.59 -8.38
CA GLN A 213 -5.94 10.22 -8.49
C GLN A 213 -6.41 9.33 -7.33
N THR A 214 -5.57 8.42 -6.84
CA THR A 214 -5.89 7.58 -5.69
C THR A 214 -5.74 8.34 -4.37
N ILE A 215 -4.81 9.28 -4.28
CA ILE A 215 -4.69 10.24 -3.18
C ILE A 215 -5.92 11.15 -3.19
N ASP A 216 -6.43 11.54 -4.35
CA ASP A 216 -7.62 12.37 -4.52
C ASP A 216 -8.90 11.57 -4.21
N ASP A 217 -8.99 10.32 -4.63
CA ASP A 217 -10.10 9.41 -4.27
C ASP A 217 -10.05 9.01 -2.78
N TRP A 218 -8.86 9.02 -2.17
CA TRP A 218 -8.67 8.80 -0.74
C TRP A 218 -8.99 10.06 0.09
N LYS A 219 -8.55 11.25 -0.35
CA LYS A 219 -8.94 12.56 0.22
C LYS A 219 -10.43 12.88 0.04
N ALA A 220 -11.04 12.39 -1.04
CA ALA A 220 -12.48 12.47 -1.30
C ALA A 220 -13.28 11.42 -0.51
N GLY A 221 -12.64 10.56 0.27
CA GLY A 221 -13.30 9.58 1.14
C GLY A 221 -13.97 8.40 0.43
N LYS A 222 -13.61 8.11 -0.83
CA LYS A 222 -14.23 7.05 -1.64
C LYS A 222 -13.68 5.65 -1.37
N VAL A 223 -12.45 5.52 -0.84
CA VAL A 223 -11.87 4.23 -0.44
C VAL A 223 -12.02 4.05 1.06
N LEU A 224 -13.18 3.47 1.43
CA LEU A 224 -13.62 2.94 2.72
C LEU A 224 -12.86 3.36 3.99
N ARG A 225 -13.59 4.06 4.86
CA ARG A 225 -13.35 4.29 6.30
C ARG A 225 -13.28 3.01 7.17
N ARG A 226 -13.14 1.81 6.60
CA ARG A 226 -12.91 0.55 7.33
C ARG A 226 -12.07 -0.40 6.45
N ARG A 227 -10.75 -0.22 6.47
CA ARG A 227 -9.82 -1.19 5.86
C ARG A 227 -9.71 -2.37 6.80
N THR A 228 -9.93 -3.59 6.33
CA THR A 228 -9.75 -4.77 7.19
C THR A 228 -8.26 -5.06 7.37
N PHE A 229 -7.92 -5.73 8.46
CA PHE A 229 -6.54 -6.12 8.78
C PHE A 229 -5.86 -6.89 7.63
N GLU A 230 -6.61 -7.78 6.99
CA GLU A 230 -6.15 -8.58 5.85
C GLU A 230 -5.96 -7.75 4.57
N ASP A 231 -6.83 -6.77 4.30
CA ASP A 231 -6.67 -5.87 3.15
C ASP A 231 -5.35 -5.10 3.24
N LEU A 232 -5.00 -4.68 4.45
CA LEU A 232 -3.80 -3.90 4.70
C LEU A 232 -2.54 -4.76 4.52
N LYS A 233 -2.53 -6.01 5.02
CA LYS A 233 -1.46 -6.99 4.73
C LYS A 233 -1.31 -7.26 3.24
N LEU A 234 -2.41 -7.31 2.51
CA LEU A 234 -2.40 -7.54 1.06
C LEU A 234 -1.69 -6.40 0.31
N LYS A 235 -1.88 -5.15 0.74
CA LYS A 235 -1.16 -3.99 0.16
C LYS A 235 0.35 -4.09 0.34
N PHE A 236 0.80 -4.54 1.51
CA PHE A 236 2.23 -4.78 1.76
C PHE A 236 2.81 -5.85 0.83
N ARG A 237 2.05 -6.93 0.59
CA ARG A 237 2.43 -7.99 -0.36
C ARG A 237 2.54 -7.49 -1.81
N TYR A 238 1.62 -6.63 -2.24
CA TYR A 238 1.60 -6.10 -3.61
C TYR A 238 2.34 -4.76 -3.80
N LYS A 239 3.14 -4.32 -2.82
CA LYS A 239 3.92 -3.08 -2.90
C LYS A 239 3.08 -1.81 -3.10
N ALA A 240 1.81 -1.83 -2.68
CA ALA A 240 0.86 -0.74 -2.82
C ALA A 240 0.56 -0.05 -1.47
N TYR A 241 1.57 0.01 -0.58
CA TYR A 241 1.45 0.51 0.78
C TYR A 241 2.03 1.92 0.91
N SER A 242 1.44 2.73 1.80
CA SER A 242 1.97 4.02 2.22
C SER A 242 2.61 3.94 3.61
N ILE A 243 3.29 5.00 4.06
CA ILE A 243 3.77 5.09 5.45
C ILE A 243 2.57 5.14 6.43
N GLU A 244 1.48 5.79 6.04
CA GLU A 244 0.24 5.81 6.84
C GLU A 244 -0.32 4.41 7.02
N ASP A 245 -0.24 3.55 6.00
CA ASP A 245 -0.62 2.13 6.11
C ASP A 245 0.25 1.38 7.11
N GLY A 246 1.52 1.79 7.29
CA GLY A 246 2.39 1.27 8.36
C GLY A 246 1.95 1.67 9.77
N TYR A 247 1.49 2.92 9.95
CA TYR A 247 0.91 3.36 11.23
C TYR A 247 -0.44 2.70 11.53
N GLU A 248 -1.32 2.56 10.54
CA GLU A 248 -2.57 1.82 10.68
C GLU A 248 -2.31 0.37 11.09
N MET A 249 -1.31 -0.27 10.48
CA MET A 249 -0.92 -1.63 10.84
C MET A 249 -0.38 -1.70 12.28
N PHE A 250 0.42 -0.73 12.70
CA PHE A 250 0.86 -0.61 14.09
C PHE A 250 -0.31 -0.53 15.08
N TYR A 251 -1.34 0.28 14.79
CA TYR A 251 -2.52 0.38 15.67
C TYR A 251 -3.31 -0.93 15.74
N LEU A 252 -3.57 -1.56 14.59
CA LEU A 252 -4.32 -2.82 14.53
C LEU A 252 -3.60 -3.96 15.26
N TYR A 253 -2.28 -4.06 15.11
CA TYR A 253 -1.49 -5.06 15.84
C TYR A 253 -1.46 -4.78 17.34
N ASN A 254 -1.43 -3.53 17.79
CA ASN A 254 -1.52 -3.20 19.22
C ASN A 254 -2.86 -3.62 19.83
N GLU A 255 -3.96 -3.43 19.11
CA GLU A 255 -5.27 -3.91 19.52
C GLU A 255 -5.30 -5.45 19.54
N TRP A 256 -4.80 -6.09 18.48
CA TRP A 256 -4.73 -7.54 18.37
C TRP A 256 -3.88 -8.19 19.48
N LEU A 257 -2.74 -7.59 19.85
CA LEU A 257 -1.90 -8.03 20.98
C LEU A 257 -2.66 -7.97 22.30
N SER A 258 -3.43 -6.89 22.50
CA SER A 258 -4.27 -6.72 23.69
C SER A 258 -5.36 -7.78 23.75
N GLN A 259 -5.98 -8.12 22.61
CA GLN A 259 -6.93 -9.23 22.50
C GLN A 259 -6.26 -10.59 22.77
N GLN A 260 -5.06 -10.85 22.26
CA GLN A 260 -4.36 -12.12 22.52
C GLN A 260 -3.98 -12.27 24.00
N ARG A 261 -3.50 -11.19 24.65
CA ARG A 261 -3.23 -11.19 26.10
C ARG A 261 -4.48 -11.51 26.91
N GLN A 262 -5.62 -10.93 26.54
CA GLN A 262 -6.89 -11.25 27.20
C GLN A 262 -7.29 -12.72 26.98
N LYS A 263 -7.05 -13.25 25.78
CA LYS A 263 -7.30 -14.67 25.46
C LYS A 263 -6.42 -15.61 26.30
N LEU A 264 -5.14 -15.29 26.51
CA LEU A 264 -4.26 -16.07 27.39
C LEU A 264 -4.77 -16.09 28.83
N ARG A 265 -5.25 -14.96 29.37
CA ARG A 265 -5.87 -14.91 30.70
C ARG A 265 -7.11 -15.80 30.79
N VAL A 266 -7.91 -15.88 29.72
CA VAL A 266 -9.06 -16.80 29.68
C VAL A 266 -8.62 -18.25 29.70
N PHE A 267 -7.58 -18.63 28.93
CA PHE A 267 -7.04 -20.00 28.99
C PHE A 267 -6.57 -20.38 30.39
N ILE A 268 -5.81 -19.51 31.05
CA ILE A 268 -5.34 -19.76 32.43
C ILE A 268 -6.53 -19.94 33.39
N ARG A 269 -7.59 -19.13 33.25
CA ARG A 269 -8.82 -19.30 34.06
C ARG A 269 -9.54 -20.63 33.80
N LEU A 270 -9.60 -21.08 32.55
CA LEU A 270 -10.23 -22.35 32.19
C LEU A 270 -9.45 -23.55 32.74
N LEU A 271 -8.14 -23.38 33.00
CA LEU A 271 -7.31 -24.38 33.66
C LEU A 271 -7.47 -24.39 35.19
N GLY A 272 -8.33 -23.54 35.76
CA GLY A 272 -8.75 -23.60 37.16
C GLY A 272 -8.13 -22.55 38.09
N THR A 273 -7.36 -21.58 37.58
CA THR A 273 -6.80 -20.51 38.41
C THR A 273 -7.50 -19.16 38.23
N HIS A 274 -7.75 -18.49 39.35
CA HIS A 274 -8.32 -17.14 39.33
C HIS A 274 -7.24 -16.13 38.95
N VAL A 275 -7.36 -15.59 37.73
CA VAL A 275 -6.47 -14.52 37.25
C VAL A 275 -7.13 -13.16 37.44
N ASP A 276 -6.62 -12.37 38.38
CA ASP A 276 -7.04 -10.98 38.54
C ASP A 276 -6.59 -10.13 37.32
N LYS A 277 -7.33 -9.08 37.01
CA LYS A 277 -7.03 -8.18 35.89
C LYS A 277 -5.74 -7.37 36.13
N SER A 278 -5.41 -7.11 37.39
CA SER A 278 -4.24 -6.32 37.78
C SER A 278 -2.92 -7.09 37.74
N GLU A 279 -3.00 -8.43 37.77
CA GLU A 279 -1.84 -9.32 37.83
C GLU A 279 -1.17 -9.47 36.46
N SER A 280 0.15 -9.70 36.46
CA SER A 280 0.89 -10.09 35.26
C SER A 280 0.49 -11.49 34.79
N ILE A 281 0.39 -11.72 33.49
CA ILE A 281 0.09 -13.05 32.93
C ILE A 281 1.18 -14.05 33.35
N GLN A 282 2.43 -13.61 33.46
CA GLN A 282 3.54 -14.44 33.92
C GLN A 282 3.33 -14.96 35.35
N ALA A 283 2.96 -14.06 36.27
CA ALA A 283 2.68 -14.43 37.67
C ALA A 283 1.48 -15.39 37.76
N ALA A 284 0.44 -15.16 36.94
CA ALA A 284 -0.71 -16.05 36.86
C ALA A 284 -0.35 -17.46 36.37
N ILE A 285 0.61 -17.59 35.44
CA ILE A 285 1.14 -18.89 34.97
C ILE A 285 1.92 -19.57 36.10
N GLU A 286 2.82 -18.84 36.76
CA GLU A 286 3.63 -19.37 37.86
C GLU A 286 2.75 -19.85 39.03
N GLN A 287 1.72 -19.08 39.38
CA GLN A 287 0.74 -19.47 40.39
C GLN A 287 -0.03 -20.73 39.97
N ALA A 288 -0.43 -20.83 38.69
CA ALA A 288 -1.13 -22.01 38.19
C ALA A 288 -0.25 -23.26 38.19
N GLU A 289 1.02 -23.13 37.77
CA GLU A 289 1.98 -24.24 37.85
C GLU A 289 2.24 -24.65 39.29
N TYR A 290 2.32 -23.70 40.22
CA TYR A 290 2.52 -23.96 41.64
C TYR A 290 1.34 -24.74 42.24
N VAL A 291 0.11 -24.26 42.01
CA VAL A 291 -1.12 -24.92 42.50
C VAL A 291 -1.26 -26.35 41.95
N GLU A 292 -0.93 -26.58 40.68
CA GLU A 292 -0.97 -27.93 40.12
C GLU A 292 0.12 -28.84 40.71
N ARG A 293 1.34 -28.32 40.93
CA ARG A 293 2.43 -29.08 41.55
C ARG A 293 2.14 -29.44 43.01
N GLU A 294 1.41 -28.59 43.74
CA GLU A 294 0.98 -28.87 45.12
C GLU A 294 0.00 -30.05 45.22
N LYS A 295 -0.62 -30.48 44.12
CA LYS A 295 -1.50 -31.66 44.11
C LYS A 295 -0.73 -33.00 44.12
N TYR A 296 0.60 -32.97 43.97
CA TYR A 296 1.49 -34.13 43.97
C TYR A 296 1.01 -35.30 43.09
N LEU A 297 0.26 -36.24 43.65
CA LEU A 297 -0.25 -37.46 42.98
C LEU A 297 -1.48 -37.20 42.11
N GLU A 298 -2.23 -36.14 42.36
CA GLU A 298 -3.42 -35.73 41.57
C GLU A 298 -3.09 -34.61 40.56
N MET A 299 -1.80 -34.34 40.34
CA MET A 299 -1.33 -33.32 39.39
C MET A 299 -1.74 -33.70 37.96
N ASP A 300 -2.41 -32.78 37.29
CA ASP A 300 -2.75 -32.94 35.87
C ASP A 300 -1.57 -32.50 35.00
N VAL A 301 -0.90 -33.49 34.41
CA VAL A 301 0.26 -33.29 33.54
C VAL A 301 -0.11 -32.50 32.28
N ASP A 302 -1.33 -32.64 31.77
CA ASP A 302 -1.78 -31.91 30.59
C ASP A 302 -1.95 -30.42 30.91
N VAL A 303 -2.38 -30.07 32.13
CA VAL A 303 -2.43 -28.67 32.58
C VAL A 303 -1.03 -28.06 32.58
N ILE A 304 -0.01 -28.74 33.10
CA ILE A 304 1.38 -28.24 33.07
C ILE A 304 1.88 -28.04 31.63
N PHE A 305 1.60 -28.97 30.72
CA PHE A 305 1.98 -28.81 29.32
C PHE A 305 1.24 -27.63 28.65
N THR A 306 -0.05 -27.44 28.93
CA THR A 306 -0.81 -26.29 28.42
C THR A 306 -0.25 -24.97 28.92
N LEU A 307 0.12 -24.87 30.21
CA LEU A 307 0.69 -23.66 30.81
C LEU A 307 2.05 -23.32 30.20
N ARG A 308 2.89 -24.34 29.92
CA ARG A 308 4.15 -24.15 29.18
C ARG A 308 3.91 -23.58 27.79
N ASP A 309 2.93 -24.10 27.05
CA ASP A 309 2.63 -23.63 25.71
C ASP A 309 2.02 -22.20 25.75
N ILE A 310 1.22 -21.88 26.77
CA ILE A 310 0.74 -20.50 27.03
C ILE A 310 1.91 -19.55 27.29
N ARG A 311 2.91 -19.96 28.08
CA ARG A 311 4.14 -19.19 28.32
C ARG A 311 4.91 -18.94 27.02
N ALA A 312 5.06 -19.96 26.18
CA ALA A 312 5.70 -19.80 24.87
C ALA A 312 4.96 -18.79 23.97
N ILE A 313 3.62 -18.77 24.00
CA ILE A 313 2.84 -17.75 23.29
C ILE A 313 3.11 -16.36 23.88
N LEU A 314 3.11 -16.23 25.21
CA LEU A 314 3.38 -14.95 25.88
C LEU A 314 4.76 -14.39 25.49
N GLU A 315 5.79 -15.22 25.44
CA GLU A 315 7.13 -14.84 24.99
C GLU A 315 7.11 -14.31 23.54
N LYS A 316 6.40 -14.98 22.63
CA LYS A 316 6.23 -14.50 21.25
C LYS A 316 5.50 -13.15 21.19
N LEU A 317 4.45 -12.95 22.00
CA LEU A 317 3.72 -11.68 22.06
C LEU A 317 4.61 -10.53 22.57
N ILE A 318 5.48 -10.80 23.56
CA ILE A 318 6.47 -9.82 24.03
C ILE A 318 7.49 -9.49 22.92
N GLY A 319 7.92 -10.50 22.16
CA GLY A 319 8.76 -10.31 20.97
C GLY A 319 8.08 -9.40 19.94
N MET A 320 6.78 -9.61 19.66
CA MET A 320 6.00 -8.76 18.75
C MET A 320 5.93 -7.31 19.20
N GLU A 321 5.87 -7.02 20.51
CA GLU A 321 5.91 -5.63 21.01
C GLU A 321 7.22 -4.93 20.63
N THR A 322 8.33 -5.66 20.65
CA THR A 322 9.62 -5.14 20.20
C THR A 322 9.58 -4.82 18.70
N ILE A 323 9.06 -5.76 17.89
CA ILE A 323 8.91 -5.55 16.45
C ILE A 323 8.00 -4.36 16.14
N LEU A 324 6.92 -4.15 16.92
CA LEU A 324 6.04 -2.99 16.76
C LEU A 324 6.72 -1.66 17.10
N LYS A 325 7.54 -1.62 18.14
CA LYS A 325 8.35 -0.44 18.47
C LYS A 325 9.32 -0.11 17.33
N ASP A 326 9.94 -1.14 16.76
CA ASP A 326 10.83 -0.96 15.61
C ASP A 326 10.04 -0.50 14.38
N LEU A 327 8.84 -1.04 14.13
CA LEU A 327 7.95 -0.61 13.05
C LEU A 327 7.59 0.87 13.19
N GLU A 328 7.19 1.32 14.39
CA GLU A 328 6.91 2.73 14.66
C GLU A 328 8.14 3.61 14.40
N ALA A 329 9.32 3.18 14.84
CA ALA A 329 10.56 3.90 14.64
C ALA A 329 10.94 3.99 13.15
N VAL A 330 10.75 2.91 12.39
CA VAL A 330 10.96 2.88 10.94
C VAL A 330 9.97 3.80 10.23
N CYS A 331 8.67 3.73 10.55
CA CYS A 331 7.66 4.61 9.99
C CYS A 331 7.96 6.09 10.28
N ARG A 332 8.39 6.43 11.51
CA ARG A 332 8.79 7.80 11.89
C ARG A 332 10.02 8.26 11.12
N LYS A 333 11.06 7.43 11.07
CA LYS A 333 12.28 7.76 10.33
C LYS A 333 11.99 7.99 8.84
N ARG A 334 11.12 7.17 8.24
CA ARG A 334 10.73 7.32 6.84
C ARG A 334 9.85 8.54 6.61
N SER A 335 8.93 8.86 7.51
CA SER A 335 8.10 10.07 7.38
C SER A 335 8.94 11.34 7.51
N GLU A 336 9.90 11.39 8.43
CA GLU A 336 10.87 12.48 8.55
C GLU A 336 11.69 12.65 7.26
N GLN A 337 12.15 11.57 6.64
CA GLN A 337 12.89 11.63 5.36
C GLN A 337 12.05 12.18 4.20
N ILE A 338 10.72 11.98 4.21
CA ILE A 338 9.82 12.57 3.22
C ILE A 338 9.58 14.06 3.50
N ILE A 339 9.48 14.45 4.78
CA ILE A 339 9.20 15.83 5.19
C ILE A 339 10.45 16.73 5.05
N SER A 340 11.64 16.22 5.40
CA SER A 340 12.91 16.92 5.31
C SER A 340 13.99 16.01 4.70
N PRO A 341 14.04 15.92 3.36
CA PRO A 341 15.03 15.09 2.68
C PRO A 341 16.45 15.53 3.05
N SER A 342 17.33 14.57 3.31
CA SER A 342 18.71 14.82 3.75
C SER A 342 19.57 15.63 2.76
N TRP A 343 19.09 15.84 1.53
CA TRP A 343 19.73 16.65 0.49
C TRP A 343 19.24 18.11 0.47
N GLU A 344 18.15 18.46 1.17
CA GLU A 344 17.83 19.86 1.45
C GLU A 344 18.78 20.35 2.54
N ALA A 345 19.65 21.30 2.19
CA ALA A 345 20.45 22.00 3.18
C ALA A 345 19.51 22.55 4.25
N ARG A 346 19.82 22.29 5.53
CA ARG A 346 19.19 23.00 6.65
C ARG A 346 19.46 24.49 6.46
N GLY A 347 18.57 25.14 5.73
CA GLY A 347 18.67 26.54 5.35
C GLY A 347 18.58 27.40 6.59
N SER A 348 19.71 28.01 6.91
CA SER A 348 19.88 29.27 7.63
C SER A 348 18.58 30.06 7.84
N LEU A 349 18.15 30.12 9.09
CA LEU A 349 17.50 31.31 9.64
C LEU A 349 18.50 32.01 10.55
#